data_AF-A0A9E4QZE2-F1
#
_entry.id   AF-A0A9E4QZE2-F1
#
_cell.length_a   1.000
_cell.length_b   1.000
_cell.length_c   1.000
_cell.angle_alpha   90.00
_cell.angle_beta   90.00
_cell.angle_gamma   90.00
#
_symmetry.space_group_name_H-M   'P 1'
#
loop_
_entity.id
_entity.type
_entity.pdbx_description
1 polymer ?
#
loop_
_entity_poly.entity_id
_entity_poly.type
_entity_poly.pdbx_seq_one_letter_code
_entity_poly.pdbx_strand_id
1 'polypeptide(L)'
;NLAQNTAIDARVKTNIVHRQYCGLAVQEYLDYLLLDNTRWADWLTANVDPNDPTGATYTETVNPCGRNLTITVTQQTILPPGSFDDSGDGESGNGEYTIPPLPSYNNRNFQVTKTVSEPNPTGGGSLTYTITVVNRDETATTLTKIEDTLPPGFSYDCNAPEDQLTLPGEDPQDIEPTGASCPGGNDIEWSLPPNTSLQQSEAATLTFTVITSVTPGTYCNEAQVSPGGDNTRSGKTAIVQIGPSAGPCPGEAVAVSKTVASASLVSTDTNTFPYTYSFDIDYTIKIDNIGADDLTLKEFIDLLPTGFSYVSTDSSGDITDVPDQLHQESQVDRQRITWKFNPNIALASGMSKTLIFSTTATITKGDYWSDLLVDFGGGSFSEDRYSWPTALVSVRDVYNVTVTDDEGNNLVITAQVWIGDENGVVNTWNLE
;
A
#
# COMPACT_ATOMS: atom_id res chain seq x y z
N ASN A 1 13.58 -32.44 55.06
CA ASN A 1 14.48 -31.83 54.05
C ASN A 1 14.10 -32.19 52.63
N LEU A 2 14.23 -33.44 52.15
CA LEU A 2 13.94 -33.74 50.74
C LEU A 2 12.49 -33.41 50.31
N ALA A 3 11.49 -33.80 51.11
CA ALA A 3 10.07 -33.53 50.83
C ALA A 3 9.66 -32.04 50.95
N GLN A 4 10.36 -31.26 51.77
CA GLN A 4 10.15 -29.81 51.85
C GLN A 4 10.75 -29.11 50.63
N ASN A 5 11.93 -29.55 50.18
CA ASN A 5 12.60 -28.97 49.02
C ASN A 5 11.85 -29.28 47.72
N THR A 6 11.29 -30.49 47.55
CA THR A 6 10.43 -30.79 46.39
C THR A 6 9.10 -30.05 46.43
N ALA A 7 8.52 -29.79 47.60
CA ALA A 7 7.30 -28.98 47.72
C ALA A 7 7.56 -27.49 47.41
N ILE A 8 8.73 -26.96 47.78
CA ILE A 8 9.16 -25.60 47.42
C ILE A 8 9.43 -25.52 45.91
N ASP A 9 10.18 -26.47 45.34
CA ASP A 9 10.48 -26.51 43.90
C ASP A 9 9.21 -26.64 43.05
N ALA A 10 8.26 -27.50 43.45
CA ALA A 10 6.96 -27.63 42.80
C ALA A 10 6.16 -26.32 42.90
N ARG A 11 6.13 -25.66 44.06
CA ARG A 11 5.43 -24.38 44.26
C ARG A 11 6.06 -23.24 43.45
N VAL A 12 7.38 -23.22 43.32
CA VAL A 12 8.12 -22.24 42.49
C VAL A 12 7.82 -22.48 41.02
N LYS A 13 7.87 -23.74 40.53
CA LYS A 13 7.52 -24.09 39.15
C LYS A 13 6.07 -23.75 38.81
N THR A 14 5.11 -24.08 39.67
CA THR A 14 3.70 -23.70 39.46
C THR A 14 3.53 -22.17 39.45
N ASN A 15 4.26 -21.43 40.29
CA ASN A 15 4.23 -19.96 40.28
C ASN A 15 4.82 -19.37 38.99
N ILE A 16 5.92 -19.94 38.47
CA ILE A 16 6.55 -19.49 37.22
C ILE A 16 5.60 -19.76 36.05
N VAL A 17 5.06 -20.97 35.95
CA VAL A 17 4.11 -21.36 34.90
C VAL A 17 2.85 -20.48 34.96
N HIS A 18 2.30 -20.24 36.15
CA HIS A 18 1.14 -19.37 36.32
C HIS A 18 1.45 -17.92 35.92
N ARG A 19 2.62 -17.37 36.28
CA ARG A 19 3.05 -16.03 35.82
C ARG A 19 3.19 -15.97 34.30
N GLN A 20 3.74 -17.00 33.67
CA GLN A 20 3.85 -17.09 32.21
C GLN A 20 2.47 -17.10 31.54
N TYR A 21 1.50 -17.86 32.06
CA TYR A 21 0.13 -17.86 31.55
C TYR A 21 -0.56 -16.49 31.67
N CYS A 22 -0.37 -15.77 32.78
CA CYS A 22 -0.98 -14.45 32.96
C CYS A 22 -0.27 -13.38 32.12
N GLY A 23 1.03 -13.51 31.87
CA GLY A 23 1.76 -12.68 30.91
C GLY A 23 1.29 -12.91 29.47
N LEU A 24 1.08 -14.18 29.07
CA LEU A 24 0.49 -14.52 27.77
C LEU A 24 -0.92 -13.95 27.61
N ALA A 25 -1.74 -13.95 28.66
CA ALA A 25 -3.07 -13.34 28.62
C ALA A 25 -3.04 -11.82 28.40
N VAL A 26 -2.03 -11.11 28.94
CA VAL A 26 -1.83 -9.67 28.68
C VAL A 26 -1.32 -9.46 27.26
N GLN A 27 -0.42 -10.33 26.77
CA GLN A 27 0.06 -10.26 25.40
C GLN A 27 -1.06 -10.48 24.38
N GLU A 28 -1.87 -11.54 24.54
CA GLU A 28 -3.04 -11.79 23.67
C GLU A 28 -4.06 -10.65 23.75
N TYR A 29 -4.22 -10.01 24.92
CA TYR A 29 -5.07 -8.84 25.09
C TYR A 29 -4.55 -7.63 24.29
N LEU A 30 -3.24 -7.36 24.38
CA LEU A 30 -2.60 -6.30 23.59
C LEU A 30 -2.67 -6.61 22.09
N ASP A 31 -2.40 -7.84 21.67
CA ASP A 31 -2.55 -8.28 20.27
C ASP A 31 -4.00 -8.06 19.81
N TYR A 32 -4.99 -8.43 20.62
CA TYR A 32 -6.41 -8.16 20.34
C TYR A 32 -6.72 -6.68 20.19
N LEU A 33 -6.13 -5.80 21.00
CA LEU A 33 -6.31 -4.35 20.87
C LEU A 33 -5.69 -3.83 19.57
N LEU A 34 -4.47 -4.30 19.23
CA LEU A 34 -3.70 -3.84 18.08
C LEU A 34 -4.19 -4.37 16.73
N LEU A 35 -5.00 -5.43 16.72
CA LEU A 35 -5.63 -5.98 15.51
C LEU A 35 -6.68 -5.04 14.88
N ASP A 36 -7.13 -3.99 15.59
CA ASP A 36 -8.21 -3.12 15.16
C ASP A 36 -7.91 -1.66 15.54
N ASN A 37 -7.82 -0.78 14.54
CA ASN A 37 -7.45 0.62 14.75
C ASN A 37 -8.46 1.38 15.62
N THR A 38 -9.77 1.14 15.41
CA THR A 38 -10.81 1.79 16.19
C THR A 38 -10.74 1.33 17.63
N ARG A 39 -10.53 0.05 17.85
CA ARG A 39 -10.36 -0.52 19.19
C ARG A 39 -9.14 0.05 19.91
N TRP A 40 -8.01 0.15 19.22
CA TRP A 40 -6.81 0.75 19.77
C TRP A 40 -7.01 2.24 20.09
N ALA A 41 -7.60 3.01 19.17
CA ALA A 41 -7.87 4.42 19.36
C ALA A 41 -8.88 4.69 20.50
N ASP A 42 -9.92 3.86 20.61
CA ASP A 42 -10.90 3.90 21.69
C ASP A 42 -10.23 3.57 23.03
N TRP A 43 -9.34 2.58 23.04
CA TRP A 43 -8.56 2.22 24.23
C TRP A 43 -7.65 3.36 24.68
N LEU A 44 -6.90 3.99 23.77
CA LEU A 44 -6.07 5.15 24.09
C LEU A 44 -6.92 6.29 24.65
N THR A 45 -8.06 6.58 24.03
CA THR A 45 -8.98 7.64 24.47
C THR A 45 -9.54 7.38 25.87
N ALA A 46 -9.83 6.12 26.20
CA ALA A 46 -10.40 5.73 27.48
C ALA A 46 -9.38 5.67 28.63
N ASN A 47 -8.10 5.48 28.33
CA ASN A 47 -7.07 5.13 29.31
C ASN A 47 -5.98 6.21 29.47
N VAL A 48 -6.23 7.46 29.09
CA VAL A 48 -5.27 8.58 29.27
C VAL A 48 -4.81 8.66 30.73
N ASP A 49 -3.49 8.66 30.96
CA ASP A 49 -2.93 8.86 32.30
C ASP A 49 -3.14 10.32 32.74
N PRO A 50 -3.98 10.58 33.76
CA PRO A 50 -4.25 11.95 34.21
C PRO A 50 -3.03 12.64 34.84
N ASN A 51 -1.98 11.88 35.14
CA ASN A 51 -0.74 12.40 35.73
C ASN A 51 0.31 12.77 34.67
N ASP A 52 0.10 12.39 33.41
CA ASP A 52 0.96 12.78 32.30
C ASP A 52 0.44 14.07 31.64
N PRO A 53 1.09 15.23 31.88
CA PRO A 53 0.65 16.49 31.31
C PRO A 53 0.85 16.56 29.78
N THR A 54 1.61 15.64 29.18
CA THR A 54 1.80 15.56 27.73
C THR A 54 0.65 14.84 27.03
N GLY A 55 -0.14 14.06 27.78
CA GLY A 55 -1.20 13.21 27.23
C GLY A 55 -0.68 12.03 26.39
N ALA A 56 0.61 11.69 26.50
CA ALA A 56 1.28 10.66 25.71
C ALA A 56 1.31 9.29 26.39
N THR A 57 0.92 9.23 27.66
CA THR A 57 0.91 8.03 28.49
C THR A 57 -0.53 7.59 28.76
N TYR A 58 -0.73 6.28 28.68
CA TYR A 58 -2.02 5.62 28.85
C TYR A 58 -1.85 4.46 29.81
N THR A 59 -2.76 4.32 30.76
CA THR A 59 -2.68 3.30 31.80
C THR A 59 -4.00 2.56 31.97
N GLU A 60 -3.93 1.23 32.02
CA GLU A 60 -5.06 0.37 32.37
C GLU A 60 -4.61 -0.67 33.41
N THR A 61 -5.41 -0.88 34.45
CA THR A 61 -5.21 -1.98 35.38
C THR A 61 -6.17 -3.12 35.06
N VAL A 62 -5.61 -4.25 34.64
CA VAL A 62 -6.34 -5.49 34.37
C VAL A 62 -6.09 -6.51 35.48
N ASN A 63 -7.04 -7.43 35.72
CA ASN A 63 -6.90 -8.49 36.73
C ASN A 63 -6.96 -9.90 36.12
N PRO A 64 -6.01 -10.27 35.24
CA PRO A 64 -5.89 -11.65 34.79
C PRO A 64 -5.41 -12.52 35.95
N CYS A 65 -6.01 -13.71 36.09
CA CYS A 65 -5.62 -14.71 37.07
C CYS A 65 -5.68 -14.30 38.56
N GLY A 66 -6.39 -13.24 38.94
CA GLY A 66 -6.47 -12.80 40.35
C GLY A 66 -5.29 -11.94 40.81
N ARG A 67 -4.49 -11.37 39.90
CA ARG A 67 -3.43 -10.39 40.19
C ARG A 67 -3.72 -9.11 39.43
N ASN A 68 -3.53 -7.94 40.03
CA ASN A 68 -3.62 -6.72 39.24
C ASN A 68 -2.31 -6.51 38.49
N LEU A 69 -2.43 -6.26 37.20
CA LEU A 69 -1.35 -5.88 36.32
C LEU A 69 -1.70 -4.51 35.77
N THR A 70 -0.78 -3.56 35.88
CA THR A 70 -0.92 -2.24 35.27
C THR A 70 -0.17 -2.24 33.95
N ILE A 71 -0.92 -2.06 32.87
CA ILE A 71 -0.41 -1.85 31.52
C ILE A 71 -0.19 -0.35 31.39
N THR A 72 1.03 0.06 31.12
CA THR A 72 1.39 1.44 30.81
C THR A 72 1.91 1.50 29.39
N VAL A 73 1.23 2.26 28.55
CA VAL A 73 1.58 2.52 27.15
C VAL A 73 2.04 3.96 27.06
N THR A 74 3.26 4.20 26.57
CA THR A 74 3.79 5.55 26.41
C THR A 74 4.21 5.77 24.97
N GLN A 75 3.63 6.76 24.31
CA GLN A 75 4.03 7.17 22.97
C GLN A 75 5.48 7.67 22.99
N GLN A 76 6.32 7.08 22.13
CA GLN A 76 7.70 7.48 21.97
C GLN A 76 7.81 8.76 21.12
N THR A 77 8.81 9.59 21.43
CA THR A 77 9.19 10.71 20.58
C THR A 77 10.11 10.20 19.46
N ILE A 78 9.71 10.37 18.20
CA ILE A 78 10.58 10.03 17.05
C ILE A 78 11.79 10.98 17.07
N LEU A 79 13.00 10.41 17.14
CA LEU A 79 14.24 11.17 17.16
C LEU A 79 14.82 11.38 15.74
N PRO A 80 15.59 12.46 15.51
CA PRO A 80 16.21 12.72 14.21
C PRO A 80 17.16 11.60 13.77
N PRO A 81 17.41 11.43 12.46
CA PRO A 81 18.43 10.51 11.97
C PRO A 81 19.82 10.82 12.59
N GLY A 82 20.45 9.82 13.24
CA GLY A 82 21.81 9.93 13.78
C GLY A 82 21.94 10.16 15.29
N SER A 83 20.89 9.91 16.08
CA SER A 83 20.86 10.25 17.52
C SER A 83 21.42 9.19 18.51
N PHE A 84 22.02 8.06 18.11
CA PHE A 84 22.60 7.07 19.06
C PHE A 84 23.99 6.52 18.70
N ASP A 85 24.73 6.16 19.77
CA ASP A 85 25.94 5.36 19.72
C ASP A 85 25.62 3.86 19.59
N ASP A 86 26.43 3.16 18.82
CA ASP A 86 26.34 1.71 18.59
C ASP A 86 26.96 0.95 19.78
N SER A 87 26.19 0.81 20.86
CA SER A 87 26.54 -0.02 22.02
C SER A 87 25.40 -1.00 22.33
N GLY A 88 25.22 -2.01 21.48
CA GLY A 88 23.99 -2.81 21.45
C GLY A 88 23.74 -3.84 22.56
N ASP A 89 22.52 -4.35 22.53
CA ASP A 89 22.10 -5.71 22.88
C ASP A 89 20.89 -6.10 22.01
N GLY A 90 21.13 -7.03 21.08
CA GLY A 90 20.11 -7.52 20.17
C GLY A 90 19.13 -8.48 20.85
N GLU A 91 17.84 -8.16 20.77
CA GLU A 91 16.74 -9.12 20.80
C GLU A 91 15.61 -8.62 19.87
N SER A 92 15.83 -8.78 18.55
CA SER A 92 14.76 -8.68 17.55
C SER A 92 13.91 -9.94 17.60
N GLY A 93 12.64 -9.81 17.97
CA GLY A 93 11.70 -10.92 17.89
C GLY A 93 10.29 -10.59 18.36
N ASN A 94 9.57 -9.71 17.67
CA ASN A 94 8.15 -9.49 17.89
C ASN A 94 7.52 -8.69 16.73
N GLY A 95 6.32 -9.12 16.32
CA GLY A 95 5.69 -8.78 15.05
C GLY A 95 5.41 -7.30 14.85
N GLU A 96 5.68 -6.85 13.63
CA GLU A 96 5.25 -5.55 13.13
C GLU A 96 3.73 -5.56 12.96
N TYR A 97 3.02 -4.74 13.74
CA TYR A 97 1.58 -4.52 13.57
C TYR A 97 1.37 -3.20 12.83
N THR A 98 0.81 -3.27 11.63
CA THR A 98 0.45 -2.09 10.85
C THR A 98 -0.96 -1.67 11.14
N ILE A 99 -1.11 -0.44 11.62
CA ILE A 99 -2.42 0.21 11.70
C ILE A 99 -2.82 0.60 10.26
N PRO A 100 -4.00 0.20 9.76
CA PRO A 100 -4.49 0.64 8.46
C PRO A 100 -4.86 2.14 8.51
N PRO A 101 -4.63 2.85 7.41
CA PRO A 101 -4.66 4.30 7.40
C PRO A 101 -6.04 4.95 7.31
N LEU A 102 -6.04 6.27 7.49
CA LEU A 102 -7.18 7.12 7.15
C LEU A 102 -7.21 7.49 5.66
N PRO A 103 -8.42 7.67 5.08
CA PRO A 103 -8.63 8.06 3.69
C PRO A 103 -7.83 9.27 3.23
N SER A 104 -7.19 9.17 2.06
CA SER A 104 -6.94 10.33 1.21
C SER A 104 -8.09 10.46 0.22
N TYR A 105 -8.73 11.63 0.17
CA TYR A 105 -9.77 11.96 -0.79
C TYR A 105 -9.49 11.48 -2.19
N ASN A 106 -10.39 10.67 -2.74
CA ASN A 106 -10.45 10.46 -4.18
C ASN A 106 -11.93 10.42 -4.62
N ASN A 107 -12.17 10.82 -5.86
CA ASN A 107 -13.37 10.51 -6.64
C ASN A 107 -12.93 9.62 -7.82
N ARG A 108 -12.27 8.51 -7.50
CA ARG A 108 -11.75 7.46 -8.38
C ARG A 108 -12.13 6.11 -7.81
N ASN A 109 -13.09 5.51 -8.50
CA ASN A 109 -13.70 4.25 -8.16
C ASN A 109 -12.66 3.13 -7.91
N PHE A 110 -11.77 2.83 -8.86
CA PHE A 110 -10.85 1.71 -8.73
C PHE A 110 -9.45 1.97 -9.30
N GLN A 111 -8.45 1.42 -8.64
CA GLN A 111 -7.12 1.19 -9.21
C GLN A 111 -7.01 -0.28 -9.61
N VAL A 112 -6.55 -0.54 -10.83
CA VAL A 112 -6.41 -1.90 -11.36
C VAL A 112 -4.94 -2.19 -11.61
N THR A 113 -4.48 -3.36 -11.19
CA THR A 113 -3.19 -3.91 -11.59
C THR A 113 -3.39 -5.28 -12.18
N LYS A 114 -2.49 -5.67 -13.08
CA LYS A 114 -2.52 -6.96 -13.72
C LYS A 114 -1.12 -7.58 -13.74
N THR A 115 -1.03 -8.83 -13.34
CA THR A 115 0.22 -9.59 -13.33
C THR A 115 0.05 -10.94 -14.03
N VAL A 116 1.18 -11.55 -14.33
CA VAL A 116 1.26 -12.86 -14.99
C VAL A 116 2.05 -13.82 -14.11
N SER A 117 1.62 -15.09 -14.06
CA SER A 117 2.26 -16.12 -13.24
C SER A 117 3.67 -16.49 -13.70
N GLU A 118 3.93 -16.41 -15.01
CA GLU A 118 5.24 -16.68 -15.63
C GLU A 118 5.47 -15.70 -16.78
N PRO A 119 6.38 -14.71 -16.65
CA PRO A 119 6.64 -13.74 -17.71
C PRO A 119 7.28 -14.34 -18.97
N ASN A 120 7.91 -15.52 -18.89
CA ASN A 120 8.58 -16.17 -20.03
C ASN A 120 8.05 -17.59 -20.29
N PRO A 121 6.77 -17.77 -20.60
CA PRO A 121 6.18 -19.09 -20.77
C PRO A 121 6.58 -19.73 -22.10
N THR A 122 6.39 -21.04 -22.20
CA THR A 122 6.49 -21.73 -23.49
C THR A 122 5.28 -21.39 -24.36
N GLY A 123 5.48 -21.18 -25.66
CA GLY A 123 4.39 -20.89 -26.59
C GLY A 123 3.41 -22.05 -26.74
N GLY A 124 2.11 -21.74 -26.77
CA GLY A 124 1.03 -22.72 -26.75
C GLY A 124 0.80 -23.37 -25.38
N GLY A 125 1.49 -22.91 -24.34
CA GLY A 125 1.32 -23.36 -22.96
C GLY A 125 0.17 -22.65 -22.25
N SER A 126 -0.17 -23.15 -21.06
CA SER A 126 -1.12 -22.50 -20.16
C SER A 126 -0.42 -21.41 -19.34
N LEU A 127 -1.13 -20.31 -19.09
CA LEU A 127 -0.65 -19.15 -18.37
C LEU A 127 -1.78 -18.54 -17.54
N THR A 128 -1.50 -18.19 -16.29
CA THR A 128 -2.49 -17.55 -15.43
C THR A 128 -2.23 -16.06 -15.33
N TYR A 129 -3.27 -15.27 -15.55
CA TYR A 129 -3.30 -13.85 -15.24
C TYR A 129 -3.98 -13.62 -13.90
N THR A 130 -3.49 -12.62 -13.17
CA THR A 130 -4.12 -12.12 -11.94
C THR A 130 -4.44 -10.65 -12.12
N ILE A 131 -5.71 -10.27 -11.96
CA ILE A 131 -6.18 -8.89 -11.93
C ILE A 131 -6.50 -8.54 -10.48
N THR A 132 -5.91 -7.47 -9.97
CA THR A 132 -6.21 -6.94 -8.64
C THR A 132 -6.89 -5.58 -8.79
N VAL A 133 -8.03 -5.43 -8.14
CA VAL A 133 -8.87 -4.23 -8.17
C VAL A 133 -8.95 -3.67 -6.76
N VAL A 134 -8.38 -2.50 -6.53
CA VAL A 134 -8.40 -1.83 -5.22
C VAL A 134 -9.34 -0.64 -5.28
N ASN A 135 -10.31 -0.57 -4.36
CA ASN A 135 -11.10 0.65 -4.21
C ASN A 135 -10.24 1.74 -3.60
N ARG A 136 -10.07 2.83 -4.32
CA ARG A 136 -9.30 3.99 -3.85
C ARG A 136 -10.18 5.15 -3.42
N ASP A 137 -11.50 5.02 -3.56
CA ASP A 137 -12.48 5.98 -3.07
C ASP A 137 -12.55 5.98 -1.54
N GLU A 138 -12.92 7.12 -0.97
CA GLU A 138 -13.19 7.26 0.48
C GLU A 138 -14.43 6.46 0.89
N THR A 139 -15.32 6.23 -0.08
CA THR A 139 -16.58 5.53 0.14
C THR A 139 -16.56 4.15 -0.49
N ALA A 140 -17.48 3.31 -0.03
CA ALA A 140 -17.67 2.00 -0.61
C ALA A 140 -18.10 2.14 -2.07
N THR A 141 -17.35 1.50 -2.98
CA THR A 141 -17.62 1.52 -4.42
C THR A 141 -18.07 0.14 -4.89
N THR A 142 -19.18 0.08 -5.62
CA THR A 142 -19.70 -1.16 -6.20
C THR A 142 -18.89 -1.55 -7.44
N LEU A 143 -18.21 -2.69 -7.41
CA LEU A 143 -17.52 -3.28 -8.57
C LEU A 143 -18.52 -4.14 -9.35
N THR A 144 -18.84 -3.74 -10.58
CA THR A 144 -19.89 -4.40 -11.37
C THR A 144 -19.33 -5.31 -12.46
N LYS A 145 -18.15 -4.98 -12.98
CA LYS A 145 -17.59 -5.63 -14.17
C LYS A 145 -16.06 -5.65 -14.11
N ILE A 146 -15.45 -6.76 -14.54
CA ILE A 146 -14.04 -6.84 -14.96
C ILE A 146 -14.03 -7.26 -16.43
N GLU A 147 -13.20 -6.63 -17.24
CA GLU A 147 -12.99 -6.97 -18.65
C GLU A 147 -11.51 -7.09 -18.95
N ASP A 148 -11.18 -7.97 -19.89
CA ASP A 148 -9.82 -8.18 -20.37
C ASP A 148 -9.80 -8.36 -21.88
N THR A 149 -8.87 -7.70 -22.57
CA THR A 149 -8.67 -7.89 -24.01
C THR A 149 -7.35 -8.60 -24.25
N LEU A 150 -7.42 -9.91 -24.49
CA LEU A 150 -6.25 -10.73 -24.71
C LEU A 150 -5.40 -10.23 -25.89
N PRO A 151 -4.07 -10.28 -25.76
CA PRO A 151 -3.18 -9.90 -26.85
C PRO A 151 -3.33 -10.88 -28.03
N PRO A 152 -3.07 -10.43 -29.28
CA PRO A 152 -3.22 -11.28 -30.46
C PRO A 152 -2.45 -12.61 -30.36
N GLY A 153 -3.13 -13.72 -30.65
CA GLY A 153 -2.56 -15.07 -30.60
C GLY A 153 -2.70 -15.76 -29.25
N PHE A 154 -3.20 -15.08 -28.22
CA PHE A 154 -3.64 -15.71 -26.98
C PHE A 154 -5.11 -16.11 -27.10
N SER A 155 -5.55 -17.07 -26.30
CA SER A 155 -6.96 -17.45 -26.20
C SER A 155 -7.30 -17.87 -24.77
N TYR A 156 -8.54 -17.65 -24.34
CA TYR A 156 -9.03 -18.18 -23.06
C TYR A 156 -8.92 -19.72 -23.04
N ASP A 157 -8.47 -20.31 -21.92
CA ASP A 157 -8.32 -21.76 -21.79
C ASP A 157 -9.56 -22.39 -21.15
N CYS A 158 -10.49 -22.83 -21.98
CA CYS A 158 -11.75 -23.43 -21.51
C CYS A 158 -11.59 -24.82 -20.88
N ASN A 159 -10.38 -25.39 -20.84
CA ASN A 159 -10.09 -26.65 -20.17
C ASN A 159 -9.28 -26.45 -18.87
N ALA A 160 -8.96 -25.21 -18.53
CA ALA A 160 -8.31 -24.87 -17.27
C ALA A 160 -9.28 -25.04 -16.09
N PRO A 161 -8.78 -24.98 -14.83
CA PRO A 161 -9.64 -24.79 -13.66
C PRO A 161 -10.51 -23.54 -13.80
N GLU A 162 -11.63 -23.53 -13.08
CA GLU A 162 -12.57 -22.41 -13.02
C GLU A 162 -11.85 -21.13 -12.57
N ASP A 163 -12.21 -19.99 -13.18
CA ASP A 163 -11.66 -18.70 -12.78
C ASP A 163 -12.04 -18.41 -11.32
N GLN A 164 -11.14 -17.78 -10.57
CA GLN A 164 -11.34 -17.54 -9.15
C GLN A 164 -11.47 -16.04 -8.89
N LEU A 165 -12.57 -15.64 -8.28
CA LEU A 165 -12.77 -14.32 -7.70
C LEU A 165 -12.56 -14.42 -6.18
N THR A 166 -11.68 -13.61 -5.61
CA THR A 166 -11.54 -13.47 -4.16
C THR A 166 -11.98 -12.08 -3.74
N LEU A 167 -12.93 -12.01 -2.81
CA LEU A 167 -13.43 -10.77 -2.23
C LEU A 167 -12.86 -10.58 -0.80
N PRO A 168 -12.85 -9.34 -0.27
CA PRO A 168 -12.34 -9.07 1.07
C PRO A 168 -13.01 -9.93 2.14
N GLY A 169 -12.19 -10.68 2.90
CA GLY A 169 -12.67 -11.52 4.00
C GLY A 169 -13.41 -12.79 3.59
N GLU A 170 -13.50 -13.10 2.30
CA GLU A 170 -14.20 -14.27 1.76
C GLU A 170 -13.20 -15.28 1.18
N ASP A 171 -13.58 -16.57 1.18
CA ASP A 171 -12.83 -17.60 0.47
C ASP A 171 -12.95 -17.40 -1.07
N PRO A 172 -11.96 -17.85 -1.88
CA PRO A 172 -12.06 -17.81 -3.33
C PRO A 172 -13.33 -18.50 -3.84
N GLN A 173 -14.01 -17.86 -4.78
CA GLN A 173 -15.25 -18.33 -5.38
C GLN A 173 -15.09 -18.46 -6.89
N ASP A 174 -15.64 -19.54 -7.42
CA ASP A 174 -15.68 -19.80 -8.85
C ASP A 174 -16.52 -18.73 -9.56
N ILE A 175 -16.00 -18.21 -10.68
CA ILE A 175 -16.70 -17.27 -11.54
C ILE A 175 -16.47 -17.64 -13.00
N GLU A 176 -17.43 -17.32 -13.86
CA GLU A 176 -17.39 -17.65 -15.28
C GLU A 176 -17.49 -16.38 -16.13
N PRO A 177 -16.88 -16.35 -17.33
CA PRO A 177 -17.10 -15.29 -18.28
C PRO A 177 -18.58 -15.12 -18.66
N THR A 178 -19.01 -13.87 -18.77
CA THR A 178 -20.35 -13.45 -19.16
C THR A 178 -20.61 -13.80 -20.63
N GLY A 179 -21.82 -14.28 -20.93
CA GLY A 179 -22.29 -14.53 -22.30
C GLY A 179 -21.91 -15.89 -22.87
N ALA A 180 -20.71 -16.41 -22.60
CA ALA A 180 -20.31 -17.77 -22.95
C ALA A 180 -19.26 -18.31 -21.98
N SER A 181 -19.40 -19.57 -21.55
CA SER A 181 -18.43 -20.29 -20.71
C SER A 181 -17.09 -20.59 -21.42
N CYS A 182 -16.96 -20.22 -22.69
CA CYS A 182 -15.75 -20.38 -23.49
C CYS A 182 -15.73 -19.29 -24.56
N PRO A 183 -15.32 -18.06 -24.21
CA PRO A 183 -15.25 -16.96 -25.15
C PRO A 183 -14.22 -17.28 -26.25
N GLY A 184 -14.70 -17.37 -27.50
CA GLY A 184 -13.84 -17.57 -28.67
C GLY A 184 -13.22 -16.28 -29.20
N GLY A 185 -13.56 -15.13 -28.61
CA GLY A 185 -12.97 -13.83 -28.89
C GLY A 185 -11.79 -13.52 -27.97
N ASN A 186 -11.14 -12.38 -28.20
CA ASN A 186 -10.07 -11.90 -27.34
C ASN A 186 -10.61 -11.12 -26.13
N ASP A 187 -11.84 -10.63 -26.22
CA ASP A 187 -12.48 -9.89 -25.14
C ASP A 187 -13.19 -10.86 -24.20
N ILE A 188 -12.79 -10.82 -22.93
CA ILE A 188 -13.35 -11.60 -21.84
C ILE A 188 -13.97 -10.63 -20.85
N GLU A 189 -15.14 -10.98 -20.34
CA GLU A 189 -15.93 -10.13 -19.46
C GLU A 189 -16.46 -10.97 -18.31
N TRP A 190 -16.29 -10.51 -17.07
CA TRP A 190 -16.89 -11.11 -15.88
C TRP A 190 -17.86 -10.13 -15.24
N SER A 191 -19.10 -10.57 -15.07
CA SER A 191 -20.12 -9.86 -14.30
C SER A 191 -19.96 -10.23 -12.83
N LEU A 192 -19.70 -9.26 -11.98
CA LEU A 192 -19.48 -9.52 -10.56
C LEU A 192 -20.81 -9.90 -9.88
N PRO A 193 -20.77 -10.68 -8.78
CA PRO A 193 -21.96 -10.97 -7.98
C PRO A 193 -22.72 -9.68 -7.61
N PRO A 194 -24.07 -9.69 -7.60
CA PRO A 194 -24.85 -8.51 -7.25
C PRO A 194 -24.45 -7.94 -5.89
N ASN A 195 -24.32 -6.62 -5.82
CA ASN A 195 -23.88 -5.87 -4.63
C ASN A 195 -22.43 -6.13 -4.19
N THR A 196 -21.56 -6.62 -5.09
CA THR A 196 -20.10 -6.63 -4.83
C THR A 196 -19.63 -5.19 -4.61
N SER A 197 -19.38 -4.85 -3.35
CA SER A 197 -18.96 -3.51 -2.94
C SER A 197 -17.68 -3.62 -2.14
N LEU A 198 -16.66 -2.92 -2.60
CA LEU A 198 -15.38 -2.83 -1.89
C LEU A 198 -15.43 -1.60 -1.00
N GLN A 199 -15.13 -1.75 0.28
CA GLN A 199 -14.82 -0.61 1.16
C GLN A 199 -13.53 0.05 0.69
N GLN A 200 -13.22 1.20 1.27
CA GLN A 200 -11.95 1.86 0.99
C GLN A 200 -10.76 0.92 1.21
N SER A 201 -9.79 0.95 0.29
CA SER A 201 -8.54 0.17 0.32
C SER A 201 -8.73 -1.35 0.26
N GLU A 202 -9.97 -1.85 0.26
CA GLU A 202 -10.25 -3.25 0.01
C GLU A 202 -9.94 -3.60 -1.44
N ALA A 203 -9.50 -4.84 -1.62
CA ALA A 203 -9.13 -5.39 -2.91
C ALA A 203 -9.98 -6.61 -3.27
N ALA A 204 -10.41 -6.68 -4.52
CA ALA A 204 -10.86 -7.91 -5.16
C ALA A 204 -9.75 -8.45 -6.06
N THR A 205 -9.58 -9.76 -6.13
CA THR A 205 -8.66 -10.41 -7.07
C THR A 205 -9.41 -11.37 -7.98
N LEU A 206 -9.11 -11.34 -9.27
CA LEU A 206 -9.59 -12.29 -10.26
C LEU A 206 -8.40 -13.02 -10.88
N THR A 207 -8.40 -14.35 -10.85
CA THR A 207 -7.42 -15.17 -11.59
C THR A 207 -8.11 -15.96 -12.68
N PHE A 208 -7.55 -15.92 -13.89
CA PHE A 208 -8.07 -16.67 -15.03
C PHE A 208 -6.93 -17.20 -15.90
N THR A 209 -7.22 -18.25 -16.66
CA THR A 209 -6.19 -18.99 -17.41
C THR A 209 -6.36 -18.86 -18.92
N VAL A 210 -5.24 -18.71 -19.61
CA VAL A 210 -5.17 -18.55 -21.07
C VAL A 210 -4.17 -19.53 -21.68
N ILE A 211 -4.32 -19.81 -22.96
CA ILE A 211 -3.30 -20.43 -23.80
C ILE A 211 -2.48 -19.33 -24.47
N THR A 212 -1.16 -19.43 -24.35
CA THR A 212 -0.22 -18.48 -24.91
C THR A 212 -0.05 -18.64 -26.41
N SER A 213 0.35 -17.57 -27.09
CA SER A 213 0.72 -17.63 -28.51
C SER A 213 1.84 -18.63 -28.78
N VAL A 214 1.75 -19.35 -29.90
CA VAL A 214 2.86 -20.20 -30.39
C VAL A 214 3.91 -19.40 -31.17
N THR A 215 3.63 -18.13 -31.47
CA THR A 215 4.53 -17.25 -32.21
C THR A 215 5.46 -16.53 -31.23
N PRO A 216 6.78 -16.52 -31.46
CA PRO A 216 7.70 -15.73 -30.66
C PRO A 216 7.38 -14.23 -30.74
N GLY A 217 7.45 -13.54 -29.60
CA GLY A 217 7.16 -12.13 -29.51
C GLY A 217 6.91 -11.67 -28.08
N THR A 218 6.77 -10.35 -27.94
CA THR A 218 6.33 -9.70 -26.69
C THR A 218 4.85 -9.40 -26.80
N TYR A 219 4.11 -9.79 -25.77
CA TYR A 219 2.66 -9.65 -25.68
C TYR A 219 2.34 -8.91 -24.40
N CYS A 220 1.47 -7.92 -24.49
CA CYS A 220 1.16 -7.07 -23.36
C CYS A 220 -0.34 -7.01 -23.20
N ASN A 221 -0.78 -7.26 -21.97
CA ASN A 221 -2.18 -7.41 -21.67
C ASN A 221 -2.66 -6.32 -20.70
N GLU A 222 -3.91 -5.93 -20.85
CA GLU A 222 -4.56 -4.88 -20.07
C GLU A 222 -5.95 -5.37 -19.64
N ALA A 223 -6.28 -5.10 -18.38
CA ALA A 223 -7.63 -5.25 -17.85
C ALA A 223 -8.26 -3.89 -17.60
N GLN A 224 -9.58 -3.84 -17.64
CA GLN A 224 -10.40 -2.69 -17.27
C GLN A 224 -11.54 -3.11 -16.35
N VAL A 225 -12.09 -2.18 -15.58
CA VAL A 225 -13.19 -2.46 -14.65
C VAL A 225 -14.30 -1.41 -14.73
N SER A 226 -15.48 -1.74 -14.19
CA SER A 226 -16.60 -0.80 -14.06
C SER A 226 -17.15 -0.73 -12.64
N PRO A 227 -17.65 0.45 -12.21
CA PRO A 227 -17.59 1.76 -12.87
C PRO A 227 -16.16 2.28 -13.01
N GLY A 228 -15.92 3.10 -14.03
CA GLY A 228 -14.61 3.66 -14.36
C GLY A 228 -14.22 3.47 -15.82
N GLY A 229 -14.54 2.32 -16.41
CA GLY A 229 -14.29 2.03 -17.83
C GLY A 229 -12.82 2.24 -18.18
N ASP A 230 -12.56 3.04 -19.21
CA ASP A 230 -11.21 3.34 -19.70
C ASP A 230 -10.33 4.05 -18.66
N ASN A 231 -10.92 4.76 -17.70
CA ASN A 231 -10.20 5.44 -16.63
C ASN A 231 -9.68 4.50 -15.53
N THR A 232 -10.06 3.22 -15.54
CA THR A 232 -9.67 2.24 -14.52
C THR A 232 -9.05 1.03 -15.18
N ARG A 233 -8.07 1.27 -16.03
CA ARG A 233 -7.28 0.25 -16.72
C ARG A 233 -5.98 -0.05 -15.99
N SER A 234 -5.48 -1.28 -16.13
CA SER A 234 -4.17 -1.67 -15.59
C SER A 234 -2.98 -1.12 -16.38
N GLY A 235 -3.23 -0.57 -17.57
CA GLY A 235 -2.22 -0.43 -18.60
C GLY A 235 -1.84 -1.80 -19.21
N LYS A 236 -1.16 -1.77 -20.35
CA LYS A 236 -0.53 -2.96 -21.00
C LYS A 236 0.74 -3.41 -20.25
N THR A 237 0.65 -3.56 -18.93
CA THR A 237 1.79 -3.79 -18.03
C THR A 237 2.00 -5.27 -17.67
N ALA A 238 1.02 -6.13 -17.96
CA ALA A 238 1.20 -7.58 -17.87
C ALA A 238 1.91 -8.11 -19.13
N ILE A 239 3.25 -8.06 -19.10
CA ILE A 239 4.11 -8.41 -20.22
C ILE A 239 4.44 -9.91 -20.20
N VAL A 240 4.23 -10.56 -21.34
CA VAL A 240 4.56 -11.96 -21.61
C VAL A 240 5.51 -12.03 -22.78
N GLN A 241 6.63 -12.71 -22.58
CA GLN A 241 7.69 -12.87 -23.55
C GLN A 241 7.79 -14.32 -24.01
N ILE A 242 7.57 -14.56 -25.30
CA ILE A 242 7.65 -15.89 -25.91
C ILE A 242 8.86 -15.95 -26.83
N GLY A 243 9.79 -16.86 -26.53
CA GLY A 243 11.02 -17.02 -27.29
C GLY A 243 12.12 -16.01 -26.92
N PRO A 244 13.27 -16.05 -27.63
CA PRO A 244 14.54 -15.51 -27.13
C PRO A 244 14.71 -13.99 -27.26
N SER A 245 13.88 -13.30 -28.05
CA SER A 245 14.08 -11.87 -28.34
C SER A 245 13.00 -11.02 -27.70
N ALA A 246 13.32 -10.35 -26.60
CA ALA A 246 12.47 -9.33 -26.01
C ALA A 246 12.34 -8.13 -26.97
N GLY A 247 11.11 -7.67 -27.18
CA GLY A 247 10.78 -6.49 -27.97
C GLY A 247 9.77 -5.61 -27.24
N PRO A 248 9.38 -4.48 -27.84
CA PRO A 248 8.31 -3.67 -27.30
C PRO A 248 6.94 -4.34 -27.48
N CYS A 249 5.99 -3.97 -26.64
CA CYS A 249 4.58 -4.28 -26.84
C CYS A 249 4.11 -3.76 -28.21
N PRO A 250 3.32 -4.53 -28.97
CA PRO A 250 2.74 -4.04 -30.21
C PRO A 250 1.83 -2.82 -29.96
N GLY A 251 2.01 -1.80 -30.81
CA GLY A 251 1.27 -0.54 -30.76
C GLY A 251 1.71 0.36 -29.60
N GLU A 252 0.78 1.15 -29.11
CA GLU A 252 1.00 2.04 -27.96
C GLU A 252 0.89 1.26 -26.65
N ALA A 253 1.88 1.43 -25.78
CA ALA A 253 1.90 0.86 -24.45
C ALA A 253 2.85 1.68 -23.56
N VAL A 254 2.43 1.93 -22.33
CA VAL A 254 3.21 2.71 -21.37
C VAL A 254 3.16 2.04 -20.02
N ALA A 255 4.27 2.08 -19.30
CA ALA A 255 4.31 1.78 -17.88
C ALA A 255 4.64 3.09 -17.14
N VAL A 256 3.85 3.41 -16.12
CA VAL A 256 4.06 4.58 -15.29
C VAL A 256 4.21 4.11 -13.86
N SER A 257 5.25 4.62 -13.20
CA SER A 257 5.42 4.46 -11.77
C SER A 257 5.61 5.81 -11.10
N LYS A 258 5.16 5.88 -9.86
CA LYS A 258 5.44 6.99 -8.96
C LYS A 258 5.86 6.42 -7.62
N THR A 259 7.04 6.79 -7.16
CA THR A 259 7.61 6.27 -5.93
C THR A 259 8.05 7.40 -5.02
N VAL A 260 8.09 7.12 -3.72
CA VAL A 260 8.76 7.97 -2.74
C VAL A 260 10.26 7.70 -2.87
N ALA A 261 11.01 8.69 -3.33
CA ALA A 261 12.46 8.57 -3.53
C ALA A 261 13.23 8.77 -2.23
N SER A 262 12.78 9.71 -1.40
CA SER A 262 13.37 9.99 -0.09
C SER A 262 12.31 10.58 0.84
N ALA A 263 12.49 10.37 2.14
CA ALA A 263 11.72 11.04 3.18
C ALA A 263 12.66 11.37 4.35
N SER A 264 12.70 12.66 4.72
CA SER A 264 13.55 13.18 5.80
C SER A 264 12.68 13.86 6.84
N LEU A 265 12.73 13.38 8.08
CA LEU A 265 12.06 14.05 9.21
C LEU A 265 12.76 15.37 9.51
N VAL A 266 12.01 16.46 9.47
CA VAL A 266 12.46 17.83 9.77
C VAL A 266 12.23 18.17 11.23
N SER A 267 11.04 17.90 11.74
CA SER A 267 10.68 18.18 13.14
C SER A 267 9.45 17.41 13.59
N THR A 268 9.28 17.31 14.91
CA THR A 268 8.10 16.72 15.56
C THR A 268 7.54 17.73 16.55
N ASP A 269 6.24 18.02 16.47
CA ASP A 269 5.49 18.77 17.48
C ASP A 269 4.75 17.81 18.40
N THR A 270 5.15 17.82 19.68
CA THR A 270 4.61 16.97 20.74
C THR A 270 3.72 17.73 21.73
N ASN A 271 3.42 19.01 21.47
CA ASN A 271 2.65 19.85 22.41
C ASN A 271 1.17 19.47 22.48
N THR A 272 0.64 18.79 21.46
CA THR A 272 -0.75 18.36 21.38
C THR A 272 -0.83 16.97 20.77
N PHE A 273 -1.72 16.12 21.29
CA PHE A 273 -2.06 14.84 20.67
C PHE A 273 -3.17 15.02 19.62
N PRO A 274 -3.10 14.33 18.45
CA PRO A 274 -1.98 13.50 17.99
C PRO A 274 -0.75 14.34 17.62
N TYR A 275 0.44 13.76 17.81
CA TYR A 275 1.70 14.41 17.42
C TYR A 275 1.72 14.69 15.92
N THR A 276 2.32 15.83 15.58
CA THR A 276 2.47 16.28 14.19
C THR A 276 3.93 16.18 13.78
N TYR A 277 4.16 15.63 12.61
CA TYR A 277 5.47 15.39 12.03
C TYR A 277 5.63 16.25 10.78
N SER A 278 6.79 16.91 10.67
CA SER A 278 7.16 17.65 9.47
C SER A 278 8.22 16.89 8.70
N PHE A 279 8.00 16.67 7.40
CA PHE A 279 8.92 15.93 6.53
C PHE A 279 9.26 16.72 5.27
N ASP A 280 10.47 16.53 4.76
CA ASP A 280 10.84 16.78 3.38
C ASP A 280 10.75 15.45 2.63
N ILE A 281 9.96 15.39 1.56
CA ILE A 281 9.65 14.16 0.82
C ILE A 281 9.87 14.39 -0.67
N ASP A 282 10.73 13.57 -1.26
CA ASP A 282 10.99 13.56 -2.69
C ASP A 282 10.20 12.45 -3.37
N TYR A 283 9.57 12.77 -4.48
CA TYR A 283 8.89 11.81 -5.35
C TYR A 283 9.63 11.68 -6.67
N THR A 284 9.63 10.47 -7.23
CA THR A 284 10.04 10.21 -8.61
C THR A 284 8.86 9.70 -9.41
N ILE A 285 8.52 10.40 -10.49
CA ILE A 285 7.62 9.92 -11.55
C ILE A 285 8.49 9.37 -12.68
N LYS A 286 8.22 8.14 -13.10
CA LYS A 286 8.89 7.51 -14.25
C LYS A 286 7.86 7.05 -15.27
N ILE A 287 8.07 7.44 -16.52
CA ILE A 287 7.27 7.01 -17.68
C ILE A 287 8.16 6.18 -18.59
N ASP A 288 7.82 4.92 -18.78
CA ASP A 288 8.49 3.99 -19.70
C ASP A 288 7.59 3.75 -20.92
N ASN A 289 8.05 4.14 -22.12
CA ASN A 289 7.38 3.70 -23.34
C ASN A 289 7.78 2.26 -23.65
N ILE A 290 6.94 1.33 -23.21
CA ILE A 290 7.11 -0.10 -23.45
C ILE A 290 6.48 -0.54 -24.77
N GLY A 291 5.83 0.37 -25.50
CA GLY A 291 5.22 0.15 -26.80
C GLY A 291 6.19 0.33 -27.96
N ALA A 292 5.77 -0.16 -29.13
CA ALA A 292 6.53 -0.06 -30.37
C ALA A 292 6.36 1.30 -31.07
N ASP A 293 5.29 2.01 -30.71
CA ASP A 293 4.96 3.32 -31.26
C ASP A 293 5.53 4.44 -30.38
N ASP A 294 5.95 5.53 -31.03
CA ASP A 294 6.42 6.73 -30.32
C ASP A 294 5.24 7.45 -29.62
N LEU A 295 5.46 7.87 -28.38
CA LEU A 295 4.47 8.58 -27.57
C LEU A 295 4.83 10.06 -27.43
N THR A 296 3.83 10.86 -27.10
CA THR A 296 4.01 12.29 -26.81
C THR A 296 3.37 12.63 -25.47
N LEU A 297 4.16 13.06 -24.49
CA LEU A 297 3.70 13.51 -23.18
C LEU A 297 3.24 14.97 -23.25
N LYS A 298 2.02 15.23 -22.80
CA LYS A 298 1.40 16.56 -22.89
C LYS A 298 1.26 17.23 -21.53
N GLU A 299 0.82 16.51 -20.51
CA GLU A 299 0.60 17.08 -19.19
C GLU A 299 0.70 16.00 -18.10
N PHE A 300 1.29 16.36 -16.96
CA PHE A 300 1.17 15.59 -15.71
C PHE A 300 0.34 16.38 -14.72
N ILE A 301 -0.56 15.68 -14.03
CA ILE A 301 -1.33 16.22 -12.92
C ILE A 301 -1.07 15.36 -11.71
N ASP A 302 -0.60 15.98 -10.65
CA ASP A 302 -0.35 15.31 -9.39
C ASP A 302 -1.16 15.96 -8.29
N LEU A 303 -1.95 15.16 -7.57
CA LEU A 303 -2.70 15.62 -6.41
C LEU A 303 -1.95 15.11 -5.18
N LEU A 304 -1.35 16.03 -4.42
CA LEU A 304 -0.63 15.66 -3.20
C LEU A 304 -1.61 15.32 -2.07
N PRO A 305 -1.25 14.44 -1.12
CA PRO A 305 -2.09 14.21 0.05
C PRO A 305 -2.33 15.49 0.88
N THR A 306 -3.38 15.52 1.70
CA THR A 306 -3.63 16.64 2.62
C THR A 306 -2.44 16.83 3.56
N GLY A 307 -2.06 18.08 3.81
CA GLY A 307 -0.88 18.43 4.61
C GLY A 307 0.45 18.42 3.83
N PHE A 308 0.46 18.03 2.55
CA PHE A 308 1.62 18.10 1.68
C PHE A 308 1.60 19.37 0.81
N SER A 309 2.77 19.87 0.45
CA SER A 309 2.94 21.02 -0.44
C SER A 309 4.20 20.89 -1.28
N TYR A 310 4.06 21.12 -2.58
CA TYR A 310 5.15 21.20 -3.55
C TYR A 310 6.16 22.28 -3.17
N VAL A 311 7.44 21.95 -3.33
CA VAL A 311 8.57 22.85 -3.11
C VAL A 311 9.26 23.17 -4.43
N SER A 312 9.73 22.13 -5.14
CA SER A 312 10.55 22.30 -6.35
C SER A 312 10.57 21.04 -7.21
N THR A 313 10.82 21.21 -8.50
CA THR A 313 11.21 20.15 -9.43
C THR A 313 12.73 20.05 -9.42
N ASP A 314 13.26 18.84 -9.26
CA ASP A 314 14.69 18.55 -9.23
C ASP A 314 15.27 18.48 -10.65
N SER A 315 16.45 19.05 -10.84
CA SER A 315 17.16 19.09 -12.12
C SER A 315 17.84 17.78 -12.55
N SER A 316 17.85 16.76 -11.70
CA SER A 316 18.45 15.45 -11.95
C SER A 316 17.55 14.51 -12.76
N GLY A 317 16.25 14.79 -12.85
CA GLY A 317 15.32 14.10 -13.75
C GLY A 317 15.48 14.53 -15.22
N ASP A 318 14.94 13.72 -16.14
CA ASP A 318 14.91 14.07 -17.57
C ASP A 318 14.00 15.26 -17.90
N ILE A 319 12.94 15.41 -17.11
CA ILE A 319 11.96 16.50 -17.20
C ILE A 319 12.25 17.46 -16.05
N THR A 320 12.59 18.70 -16.41
CA THR A 320 13.00 19.76 -15.46
C THR A 320 12.05 20.95 -15.49
N ASP A 321 10.97 20.85 -16.25
CA ASP A 321 9.89 21.82 -16.31
C ASP A 321 9.31 22.04 -14.92
N VAL A 322 9.11 23.30 -14.56
CA VAL A 322 8.37 23.67 -13.34
C VAL A 322 6.86 23.55 -13.61
N PRO A 323 6.04 23.37 -12.56
CA PRO A 323 4.59 23.34 -12.73
C PRO A 323 4.07 24.62 -13.41
N ASP A 324 3.19 24.45 -14.40
CA ASP A 324 2.42 25.54 -15.01
C ASP A 324 1.42 26.11 -14.00
N GLN A 325 0.84 25.23 -13.16
CA GLN A 325 -0.12 25.61 -12.13
C GLN A 325 0.13 24.86 -10.83
N LEU A 326 0.02 25.60 -9.72
CA LEU A 326 -0.10 25.10 -8.36
C LEU A 326 -1.37 25.70 -7.78
N HIS A 327 -2.33 24.87 -7.39
CA HIS A 327 -3.55 25.37 -6.75
C HIS A 327 -4.08 24.40 -5.70
N GLN A 328 -4.78 24.94 -4.71
CA GLN A 328 -5.45 24.15 -3.69
C GLN A 328 -6.85 23.79 -4.16
N GLU A 329 -7.18 22.50 -4.16
CA GLU A 329 -8.49 21.98 -4.50
C GLU A 329 -9.39 22.05 -3.26
N SER A 330 -10.19 23.11 -3.12
CA SER A 330 -10.95 23.37 -1.88
C SER A 330 -11.98 22.30 -1.52
N GLN A 331 -12.41 21.48 -2.49
CA GLN A 331 -13.35 20.38 -2.22
C GLN A 331 -12.70 19.25 -1.40
N VAL A 332 -11.38 19.19 -1.40
CA VAL A 332 -10.59 18.03 -0.99
C VAL A 332 -9.43 18.39 -0.08
N ASP A 333 -9.13 19.68 0.04
CA ASP A 333 -8.00 20.25 0.77
C ASP A 333 -6.65 19.61 0.42
N ARG A 334 -6.43 19.42 -0.88
CA ARG A 334 -5.19 18.88 -1.46
C ARG A 334 -4.62 19.85 -2.48
N GLN A 335 -3.30 19.90 -2.55
CA GLN A 335 -2.64 20.68 -3.57
C GLN A 335 -2.58 19.90 -4.88
N ARG A 336 -3.12 20.51 -5.95
CA ARG A 336 -2.97 20.05 -7.32
C ARG A 336 -1.77 20.73 -7.97
N ILE A 337 -0.86 19.91 -8.45
CA ILE A 337 0.30 20.30 -9.25
C ILE A 337 0.00 19.96 -10.71
N THR A 338 0.28 20.86 -11.64
CA THR A 338 0.12 20.61 -13.07
C THR A 338 1.37 21.02 -13.81
N TRP A 339 2.03 20.05 -14.41
CA TRP A 339 3.08 20.29 -15.40
C TRP A 339 2.47 20.18 -16.78
N LYS A 340 2.41 21.31 -17.49
CA LYS A 340 1.94 21.35 -18.87
C LYS A 340 3.13 21.60 -19.78
N PHE A 341 3.40 20.64 -20.68
CA PHE A 341 4.59 20.69 -21.51
C PHE A 341 4.33 21.49 -22.79
N ASN A 342 5.19 22.48 -23.07
CA ASN A 342 5.13 23.26 -24.31
C ASN A 342 6.54 23.62 -24.82
N PRO A 343 7.04 22.94 -25.88
CA PRO A 343 6.35 21.90 -26.65
C PRO A 343 6.11 20.63 -25.84
N ASN A 344 5.16 19.80 -26.28
CA ASN A 344 4.97 18.45 -25.73
C ASN A 344 6.29 17.65 -25.79
N ILE A 345 6.49 16.74 -24.85
CA ILE A 345 7.72 15.96 -24.73
C ILE A 345 7.60 14.67 -25.53
N ALA A 346 8.49 14.47 -26.50
CA ALA A 346 8.55 13.21 -27.24
C ALA A 346 9.14 12.08 -26.37
N LEU A 347 8.54 10.89 -26.47
CA LEU A 347 8.97 9.68 -25.78
C LEU A 347 9.01 8.53 -26.78
N ALA A 348 10.18 8.30 -27.37
CA ALA A 348 10.37 7.26 -28.38
C ALA A 348 10.18 5.85 -27.81
N SER A 349 9.83 4.89 -28.66
CA SER A 349 9.71 3.47 -28.31
C SER A 349 10.95 2.98 -27.54
N GLY A 350 10.72 2.31 -26.40
CA GLY A 350 11.77 1.76 -25.54
C GLY A 350 12.55 2.78 -24.70
N MET A 351 12.18 4.06 -24.77
CA MET A 351 12.79 5.11 -23.95
C MET A 351 11.96 5.40 -22.70
N SER A 352 12.62 6.03 -21.73
CA SER A 352 11.99 6.48 -20.49
C SER A 352 12.17 7.98 -20.28
N LYS A 353 11.29 8.57 -19.48
CA LYS A 353 11.44 9.91 -18.93
C LYS A 353 11.17 9.90 -17.43
N THR A 354 11.94 10.69 -16.71
CA THR A 354 11.81 10.86 -15.26
C THR A 354 11.51 12.32 -14.91
N LEU A 355 10.62 12.54 -13.95
CA LEU A 355 10.41 13.82 -13.28
C LEU A 355 10.56 13.59 -11.78
N ILE A 356 11.44 14.37 -11.15
CA ILE A 356 11.67 14.30 -9.70
C ILE A 356 11.20 15.61 -9.09
N PHE A 357 10.46 15.56 -7.99
CA PHE A 357 10.00 16.76 -7.31
C PHE A 357 9.97 16.58 -5.79
N SER A 358 10.26 17.67 -5.08
CA SER A 358 10.29 17.73 -3.63
C SER A 358 9.01 18.35 -3.08
N THR A 359 8.60 17.87 -1.92
CA THR A 359 7.45 18.36 -1.16
C THR A 359 7.84 18.53 0.30
N THR A 360 7.12 19.40 1.00
CA THR A 360 7.06 19.38 2.47
C THR A 360 5.74 18.75 2.88
N ALA A 361 5.72 18.10 4.04
CA ALA A 361 4.51 17.57 4.65
C ALA A 361 4.46 17.95 6.13
N THR A 362 3.30 18.36 6.63
CA THR A 362 3.01 18.52 8.06
C THR A 362 1.78 17.70 8.39
N ILE A 363 1.99 16.52 8.97
CA ILE A 363 1.00 15.43 9.01
C ILE A 363 1.10 14.65 10.32
N THR A 364 0.05 13.90 10.66
CA THR A 364 0.03 12.98 11.81
C THR A 364 0.34 11.55 11.36
N LYS A 365 0.19 10.55 12.24
CA LYS A 365 0.15 9.15 11.77
C LYS A 365 -0.98 8.93 10.75
N GLY A 366 -0.75 8.07 9.77
CA GLY A 366 -1.70 7.74 8.70
C GLY A 366 -0.99 7.25 7.44
N ASP A 367 -1.75 6.91 6.40
CA ASP A 367 -1.23 6.72 5.05
C ASP A 367 -1.70 7.85 4.17
N TYR A 368 -0.80 8.29 3.31
CA TYR A 368 -0.96 9.47 2.51
C TYR A 368 -0.66 9.08 1.07
N TRP A 369 -1.71 9.02 0.24
CA TRP A 369 -1.58 8.67 -1.17
C TRP A 369 -1.48 9.90 -2.05
N SER A 370 -0.54 9.84 -2.98
CA SER A 370 -0.24 10.91 -3.92
C SER A 370 -0.64 10.46 -5.33
N ASP A 371 -1.65 11.10 -5.91
CA ASP A 371 -2.31 10.64 -7.13
C ASP A 371 -1.67 11.23 -8.39
N LEU A 372 -1.33 10.37 -9.34
CA LEU A 372 -0.84 10.79 -10.64
C LEU A 372 -1.87 10.57 -11.75
N LEU A 373 -2.00 11.55 -12.62
CA LEU A 373 -2.65 11.44 -13.92
C LEU A 373 -1.67 11.91 -15.00
N VAL A 374 -1.59 11.15 -16.08
CA VAL A 374 -0.71 11.45 -17.23
C VAL A 374 -1.57 11.65 -18.46
N ASP A 375 -1.35 12.77 -19.15
CA ASP A 375 -2.01 13.13 -20.40
C ASP A 375 -1.04 12.96 -21.58
N PHE A 376 -1.49 12.23 -22.60
CA PHE A 376 -0.75 11.96 -23.82
C PHE A 376 -1.34 12.78 -24.97
N GLY A 377 -0.48 13.48 -25.70
CA GLY A 377 -0.86 14.27 -26.87
C GLY A 377 -0.89 13.44 -28.15
N GLY A 378 -1.58 13.95 -29.17
CA GLY A 378 -1.49 13.41 -30.53
C GLY A 378 -2.35 12.18 -30.81
N GLY A 379 -3.25 11.80 -29.90
CA GLY A 379 -4.13 10.64 -30.08
C GLY A 379 -3.40 9.30 -29.90
N SER A 380 -2.29 9.27 -29.14
CA SER A 380 -1.53 8.06 -28.82
C SER A 380 -2.35 7.01 -28.07
N PHE A 381 -3.49 7.39 -27.49
CA PHE A 381 -4.38 6.49 -26.80
C PHE A 381 -5.83 6.91 -27.06
N SER A 382 -6.78 6.00 -26.83
CA SER A 382 -8.21 6.28 -27.02
C SER A 382 -8.74 7.32 -26.04
N GLU A 383 -8.15 7.39 -24.85
CA GLU A 383 -8.36 8.47 -23.89
C GLU A 383 -7.10 9.31 -23.77
N ASP A 384 -7.27 10.63 -23.64
CA ASP A 384 -6.12 11.52 -23.56
C ASP A 384 -5.43 11.44 -22.19
N ARG A 385 -6.08 10.91 -21.15
CA ARG A 385 -5.60 10.95 -19.75
C ARG A 385 -5.82 9.63 -19.01
N TYR A 386 -4.76 9.13 -18.40
CA TYR A 386 -4.77 7.89 -17.63
C TYR A 386 -4.38 8.13 -16.19
N SER A 387 -5.06 7.43 -15.27
CA SER A 387 -4.60 7.29 -13.89
C SER A 387 -3.64 6.13 -13.77
N TRP A 388 -2.58 6.33 -13.00
CA TRP A 388 -1.55 5.33 -12.76
C TRP A 388 -1.36 5.10 -11.26
N PRO A 389 -0.59 4.06 -10.87
CA PRO A 389 -0.30 3.82 -9.48
C PRO A 389 0.15 5.05 -8.71
N THR A 390 -0.39 5.15 -7.51
CA THR A 390 -0.22 6.26 -6.59
C THR A 390 0.91 5.97 -5.63
N ALA A 391 1.73 6.95 -5.28
CA ALA A 391 2.75 6.76 -4.25
C ALA A 391 2.12 6.82 -2.86
N LEU A 392 2.58 5.93 -1.97
CA LEU A 392 2.17 5.85 -0.57
C LEU A 392 3.26 6.41 0.34
N VAL A 393 2.90 7.31 1.24
CA VAL A 393 3.69 7.67 2.42
C VAL A 393 2.96 7.18 3.66
N SER A 394 3.55 6.24 4.39
CA SER A 394 3.02 5.71 5.65
C SER A 394 3.74 6.31 6.84
N VAL A 395 3.00 6.99 7.73
CA VAL A 395 3.49 7.49 9.02
C VAL A 395 2.83 6.69 10.13
N ARG A 396 3.61 6.23 11.11
CA ARG A 396 3.10 5.45 12.24
C ARG A 396 3.71 5.96 13.55
N ASP A 397 2.91 5.94 14.60
CA ASP A 397 3.35 6.25 15.95
C ASP A 397 3.95 5.01 16.61
N VAL A 398 4.98 5.19 17.44
CA VAL A 398 5.58 4.10 18.22
C VAL A 398 5.20 4.25 19.68
N TYR A 399 4.93 3.12 20.34
CA TYR A 399 4.55 3.08 21.75
C TYR A 399 5.42 2.07 22.50
N ASN A 400 5.92 2.44 23.67
CA ASN A 400 6.52 1.51 24.61
C ASN A 400 5.42 0.97 25.53
N VAL A 401 5.33 -0.36 25.65
CA VAL A 401 4.37 -1.01 26.54
C VAL A 401 5.11 -1.67 27.70
N THR A 402 4.77 -1.25 28.91
CA THR A 402 5.29 -1.83 30.15
C THR A 402 4.14 -2.44 30.94
N VAL A 403 4.36 -3.63 31.49
CA VAL A 403 3.39 -4.29 32.35
C VAL A 403 4.01 -4.45 33.72
N THR A 404 3.41 -3.83 34.73
CA THR A 404 3.92 -3.86 36.11
C THR A 404 2.92 -4.59 37.01
N ASP A 405 3.40 -5.54 37.82
CA ASP A 405 2.57 -6.24 38.80
C ASP A 405 2.44 -5.46 40.14
N ASP A 406 1.53 -5.90 41.02
CA ASP A 406 1.31 -5.33 42.37
C ASP A 406 2.58 -5.30 43.25
N GLU A 407 3.63 -6.05 42.90
CA GLU A 407 4.92 -6.11 43.61
C GLU A 407 5.98 -5.17 43.01
N GLY A 408 5.66 -4.47 41.91
CA GLY A 408 6.56 -3.58 41.19
C GLY A 408 7.53 -4.28 40.23
N ASN A 409 7.29 -5.55 39.89
CA ASN A 409 8.09 -6.27 38.90
C ASN A 409 7.62 -5.89 37.49
N ASN A 410 8.58 -5.60 36.59
CA ASN A 410 8.30 -5.23 35.20
C ASN A 410 8.41 -6.44 34.26
N LEU A 411 7.40 -6.60 33.41
CA LEU A 411 7.47 -7.33 32.14
C LEU A 411 7.53 -6.27 31.03
N VAL A 412 8.62 -6.27 30.26
CA VAL A 412 8.83 -5.33 29.14
C VAL A 412 8.34 -6.01 27.86
N ILE A 413 7.44 -5.35 27.12
CA ILE A 413 7.06 -5.74 25.77
C ILE A 413 7.50 -4.58 24.85
N THR A 414 8.61 -4.77 24.13
CA THR A 414 9.16 -3.76 23.22
C THR A 414 8.35 -3.74 21.93
N ALA A 415 7.91 -2.58 21.43
CA ALA A 415 7.29 -2.45 20.11
C ALA A 415 8.04 -1.39 19.29
N GLN A 416 8.39 -1.71 18.04
CA GLN A 416 9.10 -0.84 17.10
C GLN A 416 8.15 -0.40 15.98
N VAL A 417 8.35 0.80 15.40
CA VAL A 417 7.67 1.16 14.15
C VAL A 417 8.59 1.85 13.14
N TRP A 418 8.18 1.71 11.89
CA TRP A 418 8.88 1.94 10.63
C TRP A 418 8.12 2.94 9.77
N ILE A 419 8.81 3.53 8.78
CA ILE A 419 8.17 4.17 7.62
C ILE A 419 8.41 3.26 6.41
N GLY A 420 7.36 3.01 5.64
CA GLY A 420 7.45 2.19 4.44
C GLY A 420 6.49 2.60 3.33
N ASP A 421 6.76 2.03 2.17
CA ASP A 421 5.99 2.15 0.95
C ASP A 421 5.28 0.81 0.63
N GLU A 422 4.70 0.72 -0.56
CA GLU A 422 4.03 -0.49 -1.07
C GLU A 422 4.96 -1.72 -1.25
N ASN A 423 6.28 -1.55 -1.14
CA ASN A 423 7.29 -2.58 -1.29
C ASN A 423 8.04 -2.92 0.03
N GLY A 424 7.66 -2.29 1.14
CA GLY A 424 8.22 -2.55 2.48
C GLY A 424 8.80 -1.30 3.15
N VAL A 425 9.71 -1.51 4.10
CA VAL A 425 10.29 -0.44 4.93
C VAL A 425 11.25 0.44 4.11
N VAL A 426 10.92 1.73 3.99
CA VAL A 426 11.71 2.76 3.29
C VAL A 426 12.81 3.28 4.21
N ASN A 427 12.54 3.40 5.52
CA ASN A 427 13.55 3.74 6.51
C ASN A 427 13.13 3.29 7.92
N THR A 428 14.12 2.96 8.75
CA THR A 428 13.93 2.67 10.18
C THR A 428 14.70 3.70 11.00
N TRP A 429 14.09 4.14 12.11
CA TRP A 429 14.79 4.89 13.15
C TRP A 429 14.78 4.06 14.43
N ASN A 430 15.94 3.97 15.08
CA ASN A 430 16.03 3.43 16.43
C ASN A 430 15.49 4.49 17.42
N LEU A 431 14.68 4.05 18.37
CA LEU A 431 14.17 4.87 19.47
C LEU A 431 14.96 4.56 20.74
N GLU A 432 14.94 5.50 21.70
CA GLU A 432 15.54 5.33 23.04
C GLU A 432 14.93 4.19 23.86
#